data_AF-A0A0K1PM30-F1
#
_entry.id   AF-A0A0K1PM30-F1
#
_cell.length_a   1.000
_cell.length_b   1.000
_cell.length_c   1.000
_cell.angle_alpha   90.00
_cell.angle_beta   90.00
_cell.angle_gamma   90.00
#
_symmetry.space_group_name_H-M   'P 1'
#
loop_
_entity.id
_entity.type
_entity.pdbx_description
1 polymer ?
#
loop_
_entity_poly.entity_id
_entity_poly.type
_entity_poly.pdbx_seq_one_letter_code
_entity_poly.pdbx_strand_id
1 'polypeptide(L)'
;MTLAMHGLDARHALAFGAIASAISAFALRGKGGKRSTPGATSMAIVPWGMLVDAGDAPRILRWAAVRKIDVATWRAPTLFVGATPSSRVIVETDHDRFEGEADFDAPLERLVAYLPFYATEQAMPLARDLEGDTLGDALEPSEPSCEALLASASDWLATSNAAARLELPPAGYRMASARSATPVAVEALRGVLRDRTPRPADPRAFAAIVAAEIHASELAPELVALTQCPHPIVAAVAKQAARRLGVSCTKTGSLDEVAPFLFERDRMRLEAWGRG
;
A
#
# COMPACT_ATOMS: atom_id res chain seq x y z
N MET A 1 13.29 0.41 36.12
CA MET A 1 14.49 0.37 35.26
C MET A 1 13.99 0.59 33.84
N THR A 2 13.98 1.85 33.45
CA THR A 2 13.18 2.39 32.35
C THR A 2 14.16 2.79 31.26
N LEU A 3 14.29 1.94 30.24
CA LEU A 3 15.15 2.22 29.09
C LEU A 3 14.37 3.11 28.11
N ALA A 4 14.67 4.40 28.18
CA ALA A 4 14.33 5.37 27.16
C ALA A 4 15.09 5.03 25.88
N MET A 5 14.38 4.64 24.82
CA MET A 5 14.91 4.66 23.46
C MET A 5 14.54 6.00 22.81
N HIS A 6 15.39 7.00 23.05
CA HIS A 6 15.47 8.21 22.25
C HIS A 6 16.68 8.09 21.31
N GLY A 7 16.47 8.39 20.02
CA GLY A 7 17.55 8.65 19.08
C GLY A 7 17.73 7.60 17.98
N LEU A 8 16.78 7.54 17.05
CA LEU A 8 17.11 7.22 15.65
C LEU A 8 16.63 8.40 14.79
N ASP A 9 17.62 9.19 14.39
CA ASP A 9 17.52 10.44 13.65
C ASP A 9 16.57 10.40 12.44
N ALA A 10 15.72 11.42 12.35
CA ALA A 10 14.82 11.72 11.24
C ALA A 10 15.51 11.83 9.86
N ARG A 11 16.85 11.80 9.81
CA ARG A 11 17.66 11.83 8.58
C ARG A 11 17.81 10.45 7.91
N HIS A 12 17.53 9.35 8.61
CA HIS A 12 17.51 8.01 8.01
C HIS A 12 16.14 7.65 7.39
N ALA A 13 15.07 8.38 7.74
CA ALA A 13 13.74 8.18 7.17
C ALA A 13 13.62 8.65 5.71
N LEU A 14 14.48 9.58 5.27
CA LEU A 14 14.51 10.09 3.89
C LEU A 14 15.11 9.09 2.87
N ALA A 15 15.71 7.98 3.32
CA ALA A 15 16.20 6.92 2.44
C ALA A 15 15.12 5.91 2.00
N PHE A 16 13.89 6.02 2.51
CA PHE A 16 12.79 5.11 2.19
C PHE A 16 11.91 5.57 1.01
N GLY A 17 12.16 6.75 0.44
CA GLY A 17 11.29 7.39 -0.54
C GLY A 17 11.63 7.20 -2.02
N ALA A 18 12.66 6.43 -2.36
CA ALA A 18 13.11 6.29 -3.75
C ALA A 18 13.44 4.84 -4.13
N ILE A 19 12.43 3.96 -4.12
CA ILE A 19 12.46 2.79 -5.01
C ILE A 19 11.74 3.22 -6.27
N ALA A 20 12.53 3.78 -7.19
CA ALA A 20 12.12 3.99 -8.56
C ALA A 20 11.72 2.63 -9.18
N SER A 21 10.47 2.54 -9.60
CA SER A 21 10.00 1.81 -10.78
C SER A 21 10.75 0.52 -11.13
N ALA A 22 10.46 -0.55 -10.38
CA ALA A 22 10.39 -1.88 -10.95
C ALA A 22 9.29 -2.64 -10.19
N ILE A 23 8.10 -2.69 -10.78
CA ILE A 23 7.06 -3.65 -10.40
C ILE A 23 7.63 -5.02 -10.75
N SER A 24 8.42 -5.58 -9.85
CA SER A 24 8.80 -6.99 -9.91
C SER A 24 7.84 -7.71 -8.97
N ALA A 25 6.67 -8.06 -9.50
CA ALA A 25 5.99 -9.24 -8.98
C ALA A 25 6.95 -10.41 -9.21
N PHE A 26 7.72 -10.77 -8.19
CA PHE A 26 8.56 -11.96 -8.25
C PHE A 26 7.63 -13.16 -8.17
N ALA A 27 7.26 -13.69 -9.33
CA ALA A 27 6.64 -14.99 -9.41
C ALA A 27 7.71 -16.04 -9.13
N LEU A 28 7.70 -16.60 -7.92
CA LEU A 28 8.39 -17.83 -7.59
C LEU A 28 7.62 -18.95 -8.29
N ARG A 29 8.01 -19.26 -9.54
CA ARG A 29 7.43 -20.33 -10.34
C ARG A 29 8.55 -21.07 -11.07
N GLY A 30 8.73 -22.35 -10.74
CA GLY A 30 9.69 -23.25 -11.40
C GLY A 30 9.30 -23.56 -12.84
N LYS A 31 9.52 -22.62 -13.76
CA LYS A 31 9.29 -22.80 -15.19
C LYS A 31 10.63 -22.85 -15.92
N GLY A 32 11.34 -23.96 -15.72
CA GLY A 32 12.68 -24.12 -16.27
C GLY A 32 13.35 -25.49 -16.08
N GLY A 33 12.60 -26.60 -16.09
CA GLY A 33 13.16 -27.93 -16.39
C GLY A 33 14.34 -28.42 -15.53
N LYS A 34 14.09 -28.79 -14.27
CA LYS A 34 14.63 -29.98 -13.58
C LYS A 34 14.14 -29.98 -12.12
N ARG A 35 13.30 -30.98 -11.79
CA ARG A 35 12.83 -31.32 -10.42
C ARG A 35 12.41 -30.12 -9.57
N SER A 36 11.15 -29.67 -9.71
CA SER A 36 10.49 -29.03 -8.56
C SER A 36 10.43 -30.06 -7.43
N THR A 37 10.92 -29.70 -6.25
CA THR A 37 10.76 -30.52 -5.06
C THR A 37 9.26 -30.81 -4.85
N PRO A 38 8.82 -32.06 -4.63
CA PRO A 38 7.41 -32.34 -4.33
C PRO A 38 6.97 -31.48 -3.13
N GLY A 39 6.00 -30.58 -3.34
CA GLY A 39 5.49 -29.68 -2.30
C GLY A 39 5.85 -28.19 -2.42
N ALA A 40 6.67 -27.78 -3.40
CA ALA A 40 6.97 -26.35 -3.62
C ALA A 40 5.73 -25.59 -4.15
N THR A 41 5.35 -24.53 -3.45
CA THR A 41 4.17 -23.71 -3.73
C THR A 41 4.56 -22.48 -4.53
N SER A 42 3.78 -22.10 -5.55
CA SER A 42 4.03 -20.87 -6.30
C SER A 42 3.63 -19.67 -5.47
N MET A 43 4.49 -18.66 -5.40
CA MET A 43 4.23 -17.44 -4.64
C MET A 43 4.52 -16.20 -5.47
N ALA A 44 3.75 -15.14 -5.23
CA ALA A 44 4.05 -13.81 -5.72
C ALA A 44 4.14 -12.84 -4.54
N ILE A 45 5.23 -12.09 -4.47
CA ILE A 45 5.40 -11.00 -3.50
C ILE A 45 4.95 -9.69 -4.15
N VAL A 46 4.09 -8.95 -3.47
CA VAL A 46 3.54 -7.66 -3.91
C VAL A 46 3.61 -6.64 -2.76
N PRO A 47 3.49 -5.33 -3.01
CA PRO A 47 3.64 -4.32 -1.95
C PRO A 47 2.69 -4.52 -0.76
N TRP A 48 1.51 -5.11 -0.98
CA TRP A 48 0.46 -5.31 0.03
C TRP A 48 0.49 -6.69 0.69
N GLY A 49 1.40 -7.58 0.31
CA GLY A 49 1.47 -8.93 0.89
C GLY A 49 2.00 -9.97 -0.08
N MET A 50 1.52 -11.19 0.08
CA MET A 50 1.87 -12.33 -0.76
C MET A 50 0.64 -13.04 -1.28
N LEU A 51 0.71 -13.51 -2.51
CA LEU A 51 -0.24 -14.43 -3.11
C LEU A 51 0.41 -15.81 -3.17
N VAL A 52 -0.26 -16.82 -2.64
CA VAL A 52 0.23 -18.20 -2.58
C VAL A 52 -0.74 -19.10 -3.32
N ASP A 53 -0.26 -19.78 -4.35
CA ASP A 53 -1.08 -20.68 -5.18
C ASP A 53 -1.40 -21.97 -4.41
N ALA A 54 -2.62 -22.07 -3.85
CA ALA A 54 -3.06 -23.22 -3.05
C ALA A 54 -3.95 -24.20 -3.82
N GLY A 55 -3.86 -24.24 -5.16
CA GLY A 55 -4.66 -25.12 -6.01
C GLY A 55 -5.98 -24.48 -6.45
N ASP A 56 -7.04 -24.63 -5.64
CA ASP A 56 -8.40 -24.22 -6.04
C ASP A 56 -8.61 -22.70 -6.01
N ALA A 57 -7.89 -21.99 -5.13
CA ALA A 57 -7.88 -20.53 -5.06
C ALA A 57 -6.54 -20.02 -4.46
N PRO A 58 -6.04 -18.85 -4.90
CA PRO A 58 -4.86 -18.26 -4.30
C PRO A 58 -5.16 -17.84 -2.84
N ARG A 59 -4.29 -18.26 -1.91
CA ARG A 59 -4.28 -17.75 -0.54
C ARG A 59 -3.60 -16.39 -0.50
N ILE A 60 -4.16 -15.49 0.28
CA ILE A 60 -3.73 -14.10 0.37
C ILE A 60 -3.13 -13.88 1.75
N LEU A 61 -1.83 -13.62 1.81
CA LEU A 61 -1.12 -13.36 3.04
C LEU A 61 -0.84 -11.87 3.14
N ARG A 62 -1.61 -11.19 4.00
CA ARG A 62 -1.33 -9.82 4.41
C ARG A 62 -0.03 -9.80 5.23
N TRP A 63 0.81 -8.77 5.06
CA TRP A 63 2.03 -8.59 5.87
C TRP A 63 1.77 -8.67 7.38
N ALA A 64 0.63 -8.15 7.85
CA ALA A 64 0.23 -8.25 9.24
C ALA A 64 0.06 -9.70 9.76
N ALA A 65 -0.19 -10.67 8.86
CA ALA A 65 -0.34 -12.09 9.18
C ALA A 65 0.98 -12.89 9.01
N VAL A 66 2.00 -12.31 8.37
CA VAL A 66 3.29 -12.97 8.15
C VAL A 66 4.18 -12.74 9.36
N ARG A 67 4.59 -13.83 10.02
CA ARG A 67 5.47 -13.80 11.20
C ARG A 67 6.94 -13.84 10.83
N LYS A 68 7.26 -14.62 9.80
CA LYS A 68 8.64 -14.87 9.42
C LYS A 68 8.75 -15.15 7.92
N ILE A 69 9.84 -14.68 7.34
CA ILE A 69 10.28 -15.04 6.01
C ILE A 69 11.74 -15.48 6.13
N ASP A 70 12.02 -16.75 5.84
CA ASP A 70 13.37 -17.29 5.74
C ASP A 70 13.74 -17.47 4.28
N VAL A 71 14.97 -17.08 3.92
CA VAL A 71 15.49 -17.17 2.55
C VAL A 71 16.82 -17.91 2.61
N ALA A 72 16.90 -19.03 1.89
CA ALA A 72 18.12 -19.79 1.74
C ALA A 72 18.52 -19.76 0.26
N THR A 73 19.70 -19.21 -0.03
CA THR A 73 20.29 -19.23 -1.38
C THR A 73 21.40 -20.28 -1.42
N TRP A 74 21.41 -21.10 -2.46
CA TRP A 74 22.49 -22.05 -2.73
C TRP A 74 22.91 -21.97 -4.18
N ARG A 75 24.14 -22.43 -4.47
CA ARG A 75 24.60 -22.67 -5.84
C ARG A 75 24.80 -24.16 -5.99
N ALA A 76 24.15 -24.76 -6.98
CA ALA A 76 24.41 -26.15 -7.30
C ALA A 76 25.89 -26.31 -7.70
N PRO A 77 26.62 -27.30 -7.17
CA PRO A 77 27.96 -27.60 -7.63
C PRO A 77 27.89 -28.19 -9.04
N THR A 78 27.94 -27.35 -10.07
CA THR A 78 28.09 -27.79 -11.46
C THR A 78 29.56 -27.82 -11.86
N LEU A 79 29.93 -28.83 -12.65
CA LEU A 79 31.27 -28.99 -13.25
C LEU A 79 31.66 -27.85 -14.23
N PHE A 80 30.75 -26.90 -14.50
CA PHE A 80 30.96 -25.76 -15.37
C PHE A 80 30.89 -24.44 -14.59
N VAL A 81 31.76 -23.51 -14.95
CA VAL A 81 31.77 -22.13 -14.45
C VAL A 81 30.47 -21.44 -14.87
N GLY A 82 29.68 -20.97 -13.90
CA GLY A 82 28.45 -20.21 -14.16
C GLY A 82 27.15 -20.76 -13.54
N ALA A 83 27.20 -21.53 -12.46
CA ALA A 83 25.98 -21.96 -11.76
C ALA A 83 25.13 -20.76 -11.33
N THR A 84 23.92 -20.65 -11.87
CA THR A 84 22.92 -19.70 -11.40
C THR A 84 22.59 -20.00 -9.93
N PRO A 85 22.60 -19.01 -9.04
CA PRO A 85 22.11 -19.19 -7.68
C PRO A 85 20.61 -19.54 -7.72
N SER A 86 20.21 -20.47 -6.86
CA SER A 86 18.81 -20.82 -6.61
C SER A 86 18.46 -20.38 -5.19
N SER A 87 17.20 -20.03 -4.98
CA SER A 87 16.70 -19.60 -3.67
C SER A 87 15.47 -20.41 -3.26
N ARG A 88 15.37 -20.70 -1.96
CA ARG A 88 14.19 -21.27 -1.31
C ARG A 88 13.69 -20.23 -0.32
N VAL A 89 12.39 -19.96 -0.39
CA VAL A 89 11.70 -19.00 0.44
C VAL A 89 10.68 -19.76 1.28
N ILE A 90 10.77 -19.59 2.59
CA ILE A 90 9.83 -20.15 3.56
C ILE A 90 9.09 -18.98 4.21
N VAL A 91 7.77 -19.04 4.20
CA VAL A 91 6.90 -18.03 4.81
C VAL A 91 6.11 -18.69 5.92
N GLU A 92 6.17 -18.12 7.11
CA GLU A 92 5.44 -18.61 8.29
C GLU A 92 4.40 -17.58 8.73
N THR A 93 3.20 -18.08 9.02
CA THR A 93 2.10 -17.36 9.66
C THR A 93 1.83 -18.01 11.02
N ASP A 94 0.80 -17.56 11.74
CA ASP A 94 0.41 -18.19 13.01
C ASP A 94 -0.11 -19.63 12.86
N HIS A 95 -0.57 -20.01 11.65
CA HIS A 95 -1.27 -21.29 11.42
C HIS A 95 -0.64 -22.13 10.33
N ASP A 96 -0.09 -21.48 9.31
CA ASP A 96 0.41 -22.13 8.10
C ASP A 96 1.90 -21.82 7.87
N ARG A 97 2.57 -22.76 7.19
CA ARG A 97 3.91 -22.62 6.66
C ARG A 97 3.89 -22.92 5.16
N PHE A 98 4.43 -22.02 4.37
CA PHE A 98 4.50 -22.14 2.91
C PHE A 98 5.96 -22.16 2.46
N GLU A 99 6.28 -22.98 1.46
CA GLU A 99 7.63 -23.11 0.92
C GLU A 99 7.59 -22.96 -0.60
N GLY A 100 8.46 -22.10 -1.13
CA GLY A 100 8.60 -21.83 -2.56
C GLY A 100 10.06 -21.84 -2.98
N GLU A 101 10.31 -22.12 -4.26
CA GLU A 101 11.65 -22.18 -4.84
C GLU A 101 11.73 -21.30 -6.09
N ALA A 102 12.89 -20.68 -6.29
CA ALA A 102 13.26 -19.91 -7.47
C ALA A 102 14.58 -20.39 -8.05
N ASP A 103 14.65 -20.42 -9.39
CA ASP A 103 15.85 -20.73 -10.16
C ASP A 103 16.81 -19.53 -10.30
N PHE A 104 16.69 -18.55 -9.40
CA PHE A 104 17.47 -17.32 -9.35
C PHE A 104 17.64 -16.86 -7.90
N ASP A 105 18.59 -15.95 -7.67
CA ASP A 105 18.78 -15.30 -6.38
C ASP A 105 17.61 -14.35 -6.10
N ALA A 106 16.83 -14.63 -5.07
CA ALA A 106 15.71 -13.79 -4.65
C ALA A 106 16.19 -12.74 -3.62
N PRO A 107 16.33 -11.45 -3.98
CA PRO A 107 16.94 -10.43 -3.12
C PRO A 107 15.94 -9.92 -2.07
N LEU A 108 15.56 -10.79 -1.14
CA LEU A 108 14.50 -10.55 -0.16
C LEU A 108 15.02 -10.07 1.19
N GLU A 109 16.32 -9.87 1.36
CA GLU A 109 16.95 -9.49 2.64
C GLU A 109 16.35 -8.19 3.19
N ARG A 110 16.08 -7.22 2.29
CA ARG A 110 15.43 -5.96 2.68
C ARG A 110 13.99 -6.19 3.12
N LEU A 111 13.24 -7.04 2.42
CA LEU A 111 11.87 -7.38 2.82
C LEU A 111 11.85 -8.01 4.22
N VAL A 112 12.74 -8.97 4.48
CA VAL A 112 12.86 -9.62 5.80
C VAL A 112 13.19 -8.59 6.88
N ALA A 113 14.16 -7.70 6.62
CA ALA A 113 14.56 -6.67 7.57
C ALA A 113 13.43 -5.66 7.88
N TYR A 114 12.55 -5.37 6.91
CA TYR A 114 11.47 -4.38 7.05
C TYR A 114 10.08 -4.97 7.28
N LEU A 115 9.95 -6.29 7.36
CA LEU A 115 8.67 -6.98 7.57
C LEU A 115 7.87 -6.41 8.76
N PRO A 116 8.45 -6.14 9.95
CA PRO A 116 7.69 -5.57 11.07
C PRO A 116 7.09 -4.19 10.77
N PHE A 117 7.77 -3.38 9.96
CA PHE A 117 7.28 -2.06 9.56
C PHE A 117 6.11 -2.19 8.59
N TYR A 118 6.21 -3.07 7.59
CA TYR A 118 5.11 -3.34 6.67
C TYR A 118 3.88 -3.91 7.39
N ALA A 119 4.08 -4.85 8.32
CA ALA A 119 3.03 -5.39 9.15
C ALA A 119 2.34 -4.30 10.00
N THR A 120 3.13 -3.43 10.63
CA THR A 120 2.61 -2.33 11.46
C THR A 120 1.84 -1.31 10.64
N GLU A 121 2.41 -0.88 9.50
CA GLU A 121 1.76 0.10 8.61
C GLU A 121 0.46 -0.47 8.01
N GLN A 122 0.44 -1.74 7.63
CA GLN A 122 -0.76 -2.38 7.11
C GLN A 122 -1.84 -2.61 8.17
N ALA A 123 -1.48 -2.80 9.43
CA ALA A 123 -2.41 -2.98 10.53
C ALA A 123 -2.99 -1.66 11.08
N MET A 124 -2.48 -0.52 10.61
CA MET A 124 -2.91 0.80 11.10
C MET A 124 -4.36 1.08 10.65
N PRO A 125 -5.26 1.49 11.58
CA PRO A 125 -6.60 1.93 11.20
C PRO A 125 -6.55 3.13 10.25
N LEU A 126 -7.56 3.28 9.40
CA LEU A 126 -7.67 4.46 8.54
C LEU A 126 -8.33 5.62 9.29
N ALA A 127 -7.79 6.82 9.13
CA ALA A 127 -8.38 8.02 9.67
C ALA A 127 -9.50 8.57 8.78
N ARG A 128 -10.44 9.30 9.38
CA ARG A 128 -11.51 10.05 8.70
C ARG A 128 -11.29 11.56 8.73
N ASP A 129 -10.08 11.99 9.04
CA ASP A 129 -9.62 13.39 9.03
C ASP A 129 -8.16 13.48 8.57
N LEU A 130 -7.61 14.69 8.51
CA LEU A 130 -6.22 14.94 8.11
C LEU A 130 -5.24 14.80 9.28
N GLU A 131 -5.75 14.81 10.51
CA GLU A 131 -5.01 14.76 11.76
C GLU A 131 -4.68 13.33 12.20
N GLY A 132 -5.40 12.33 11.72
CA GLY A 132 -5.25 10.96 12.22
C GLY A 132 -5.92 10.73 13.58
N ASP A 133 -6.81 11.64 14.01
CA ASP A 133 -7.43 11.63 15.34
C ASP A 133 -8.78 10.90 15.34
N THR A 134 -9.54 11.02 14.24
CA THR A 134 -10.82 10.35 14.07
C THR A 134 -10.61 8.98 13.44
N LEU A 135 -10.70 7.94 14.28
CA LEU A 135 -10.69 6.56 13.82
C LEU A 135 -11.88 6.28 12.91
N GLY A 136 -11.66 5.51 11.84
CA GLY A 136 -12.77 4.97 11.07
C GLY A 136 -13.59 3.99 11.91
N ASP A 137 -14.91 4.18 11.99
CA ASP A 137 -15.82 3.14 12.50
C ASP A 137 -15.66 1.90 11.63
N ALA A 138 -14.92 0.94 12.14
CA ALA A 138 -14.92 -0.41 11.62
C ALA A 138 -16.05 -1.12 12.37
N LEU A 139 -17.09 -1.57 11.65
CA LEU A 139 -18.19 -2.37 12.23
C LEU A 139 -17.67 -3.65 12.90
N GLU A 140 -16.50 -4.11 12.44
CA GLU A 140 -15.63 -5.13 13.01
C GLU A 140 -14.21 -4.50 13.08
N PRO A 141 -13.40 -4.72 14.13
CA PRO A 141 -12.04 -4.15 14.29
C PRO A 141 -11.06 -4.39 13.12
N SER A 142 -11.46 -5.17 12.11
CA SER A 142 -10.66 -5.63 10.97
C SER A 142 -11.16 -5.14 9.60
N GLU A 143 -12.27 -4.38 9.52
CA GLU A 143 -12.89 -4.02 8.23
C GLU A 143 -12.98 -2.51 8.00
N PRO A 144 -11.94 -1.90 7.40
CA PRO A 144 -12.03 -0.52 6.96
C PRO A 144 -12.96 -0.42 5.74
N SER A 145 -14.00 0.42 5.83
CA SER A 145 -14.97 0.66 4.75
C SER A 145 -14.59 1.87 3.91
N CYS A 146 -14.31 1.67 2.62
CA CYS A 146 -14.03 2.75 1.68
C CYS A 146 -15.24 3.67 1.50
N GLU A 147 -16.46 3.14 1.63
CA GLU A 147 -17.69 3.93 1.55
C GLU A 147 -17.76 4.97 2.67
N ALA A 148 -17.45 4.58 3.90
CA ALA A 148 -17.45 5.50 5.04
C ALA A 148 -16.34 6.56 4.91
N LEU A 149 -15.18 6.16 4.38
CA LEU A 149 -14.06 7.07 4.15
C LEU A 149 -14.40 8.14 3.09
N LEU A 150 -14.97 7.72 1.95
CA LEU A 150 -15.41 8.62 0.87
C LEU A 150 -16.51 9.57 1.35
N ALA A 151 -17.51 9.06 2.09
CA ALA A 151 -18.57 9.88 2.68
C ALA A 151 -17.99 10.92 3.65
N SER A 152 -17.09 10.50 4.54
CA SER A 152 -16.47 11.39 5.53
C SER A 152 -15.66 12.51 4.85
N ALA A 153 -14.93 12.21 3.77
CA ALA A 153 -14.19 13.22 3.02
C ALA A 153 -15.12 14.23 2.33
N SER A 154 -16.22 13.75 1.75
CA SER A 154 -17.24 14.60 1.12
C SER A 154 -17.91 15.52 2.16
N ASP A 155 -18.34 14.96 3.28
CA ASP A 155 -18.96 15.71 4.38
C ASP A 155 -18.01 16.74 4.98
N TRP A 156 -16.75 16.35 5.21
CA TRP A 156 -15.73 17.25 5.71
C TRP A 156 -15.50 18.43 4.76
N LEU A 157 -15.38 18.17 3.44
CA LEU A 157 -15.25 19.21 2.43
C LEU A 157 -16.44 20.17 2.42
N ALA A 158 -17.65 19.73 2.80
CA ALA A 158 -18.81 20.61 2.91
C ALA A 158 -18.74 21.60 4.10
N THR A 159 -17.83 21.38 5.07
CA THR A 159 -17.71 22.21 6.26
C THR A 159 -16.94 23.52 6.03
N SER A 160 -17.19 24.51 6.90
CA SER A 160 -16.38 25.74 6.97
C SER A 160 -14.96 25.50 7.46
N ASN A 161 -14.75 24.45 8.27
CA ASN A 161 -13.42 24.06 8.76
C ASN A 161 -12.51 23.62 7.60
N ALA A 162 -13.01 22.76 6.70
CA ALA A 162 -12.25 22.38 5.51
C ALA A 162 -11.92 23.57 4.62
N ALA A 163 -12.89 24.48 4.41
CA ALA A 163 -12.68 25.69 3.64
C ALA A 163 -11.62 26.60 4.26
N ALA A 164 -11.64 26.80 5.57
CA ALA A 164 -10.63 27.59 6.27
C ALA A 164 -9.25 26.92 6.24
N ARG A 165 -9.18 25.63 6.56
CA ARG A 165 -7.92 24.88 6.67
C ARG A 165 -7.17 24.77 5.34
N LEU A 166 -7.90 24.53 4.26
CA LEU A 166 -7.33 24.38 2.92
C LEU A 166 -7.41 25.69 2.11
N GLU A 167 -7.83 26.79 2.73
CA GLU A 167 -8.07 28.08 2.07
C GLU A 167 -8.89 27.93 0.77
N LEU A 168 -9.92 27.07 0.80
CA LEU A 168 -10.73 26.81 -0.39
C LEU A 168 -11.59 28.04 -0.69
N PRO A 169 -11.77 28.38 -1.98
CA PRO A 169 -12.71 29.43 -2.35
C PRO A 169 -14.12 29.08 -1.84
N PRO A 170 -14.92 30.09 -1.44
CA PRO A 170 -16.27 29.87 -0.96
C PRO A 170 -17.07 29.09 -2.02
N ALA A 171 -17.76 28.03 -1.58
CA ALA A 171 -18.64 27.29 -2.48
C ALA A 171 -19.78 28.21 -2.94
N GLY A 172 -19.80 28.55 -4.22
CA GLY A 172 -20.96 29.19 -4.82
C GLY A 172 -22.16 28.22 -4.78
N TYR A 173 -23.36 28.75 -4.61
CA TYR A 173 -24.64 28.01 -4.51
C TYR A 173 -24.93 27.05 -5.70
N ARG A 174 -24.14 27.12 -6.78
CA ARG A 174 -24.28 26.29 -7.99
C ARG A 174 -23.05 25.45 -8.34
N MET A 175 -21.96 25.49 -7.57
CA MET A 175 -20.72 24.77 -7.91
C MET A 175 -20.03 24.23 -6.66
N ALA A 176 -20.60 23.18 -6.07
CA ALA A 176 -19.85 22.32 -5.15
C ALA A 176 -18.71 21.57 -5.88
N SER A 177 -18.81 21.40 -7.20
CA SER A 177 -17.89 20.66 -8.06
C SER A 177 -16.76 21.48 -8.70
N ALA A 178 -16.54 22.74 -8.28
CA ALA A 178 -15.53 23.62 -8.89
C ALA A 178 -14.52 24.20 -7.88
N ARG A 179 -14.34 23.55 -6.72
CA ARG A 179 -13.28 23.95 -5.79
C ARG A 179 -11.95 23.46 -6.35
N SER A 180 -11.26 24.34 -7.05
CA SER A 180 -9.87 24.12 -7.45
C SER A 180 -8.96 24.21 -6.22
N ALA A 181 -7.97 23.33 -6.15
CA ALA A 181 -6.93 23.37 -5.15
C ALA A 181 -6.21 24.72 -5.17
N THR A 182 -5.95 25.28 -4.00
CA THR A 182 -5.04 26.40 -3.81
C THR A 182 -3.63 25.87 -3.53
N PRO A 183 -2.56 26.67 -3.74
CA PRO A 183 -1.21 26.27 -3.35
C PRO A 183 -1.09 25.86 -1.87
N VAL A 184 -1.84 26.54 -0.99
CA VAL A 184 -1.90 26.21 0.44
C VAL A 184 -2.53 24.84 0.69
N ALA A 185 -3.64 24.52 0.01
CA ALA A 185 -4.25 23.19 0.07
C ALA A 185 -3.28 22.10 -0.41
N VAL A 186 -2.57 22.35 -1.51
CA VAL A 186 -1.60 21.42 -2.07
C VAL A 186 -0.48 21.14 -1.07
N GLU A 187 0.14 22.18 -0.48
CA GLU A 187 1.22 21.96 0.50
C GLU A 187 0.73 21.25 1.77
N ALA A 188 -0.46 21.61 2.27
CA ALA A 188 -1.05 20.96 3.44
C ALA A 188 -1.27 19.46 3.20
N LEU A 189 -1.90 19.11 2.08
CA LEU A 189 -2.15 17.72 1.71
C LEU A 189 -0.86 16.97 1.39
N ARG A 190 0.10 17.60 0.72
CA ARG A 190 1.44 17.02 0.49
C ARG A 190 2.11 16.65 1.80
N GLY A 191 2.02 17.53 2.81
CA GLY A 191 2.49 17.28 4.17
C GLY A 191 1.92 15.97 4.71
N VAL A 192 0.60 15.81 4.68
CA VAL A 192 -0.08 14.60 5.17
C VAL A 192 0.30 13.35 4.36
N LEU A 193 0.32 13.42 3.02
CA LEU A 193 0.65 12.27 2.15
C LEU A 193 2.09 11.77 2.35
N ARG A 194 3.02 12.66 2.70
CA ARG A 194 4.43 12.35 2.95
C ARG A 194 4.73 12.02 4.41
N ASP A 195 3.86 12.41 5.34
CA ASP A 195 4.07 12.16 6.75
C ASP A 195 4.07 10.65 7.05
N ARG A 196 5.03 10.23 7.87
CA ARG A 196 5.21 8.86 8.36
C ARG A 196 5.33 8.82 9.88
N THR A 197 5.04 9.94 10.55
CA THR A 197 5.01 9.99 12.00
C THR A 197 3.97 9.00 12.54
N PRO A 198 4.27 8.27 13.62
CA PRO A 198 3.31 7.39 14.24
C PRO A 198 2.06 8.16 14.68
N ARG A 199 0.89 7.68 14.28
CA ARG A 199 -0.43 8.24 14.63
C ARG A 199 -1.38 7.11 15.04
N PRO A 200 -2.47 7.42 15.77
CA PRO A 200 -3.50 6.42 16.09
C PRO A 200 -4.15 5.82 14.83
N ALA A 201 -4.30 6.62 13.78
CA ALA A 201 -4.84 6.23 12.49
C ALA A 201 -4.07 6.86 11.32
N ASP A 202 -4.12 6.23 10.16
CA ASP A 202 -3.47 6.67 8.93
C ASP A 202 -4.36 7.65 8.14
N PRO A 203 -3.99 8.94 8.03
CA PRO A 203 -4.77 9.94 7.31
C PRO A 203 -4.52 9.96 5.79
N ARG A 204 -3.58 9.16 5.28
CA ARG A 204 -3.12 9.28 3.88
C ARG A 204 -4.19 8.90 2.86
N ALA A 205 -5.04 7.92 3.18
CA ALA A 205 -6.18 7.59 2.32
C ALA A 205 -7.20 8.73 2.28
N PHE A 206 -7.51 9.34 3.43
CA PHE A 206 -8.41 10.50 3.51
C PHE A 206 -7.85 11.69 2.73
N ALA A 207 -6.57 12.02 2.93
CA ALA A 207 -5.90 13.10 2.21
C ALA A 207 -5.86 12.86 0.68
N ALA A 208 -5.70 11.62 0.25
CA ALA A 208 -5.72 11.27 -1.18
C ALA A 208 -7.11 11.47 -1.81
N ILE A 209 -8.19 11.14 -1.09
CA ILE A 209 -9.56 11.42 -1.54
C ILE A 209 -9.77 12.93 -1.63
N VAL A 210 -9.44 13.67 -0.58
CA VAL A 210 -9.56 15.13 -0.54
C VAL A 210 -8.80 15.78 -1.70
N ALA A 211 -7.57 15.35 -1.97
CA ALA A 211 -6.77 15.83 -3.10
C ALA A 211 -7.47 15.64 -4.46
N ALA A 212 -8.08 14.48 -4.67
CA ALA A 212 -8.81 14.18 -5.90
C ALA A 212 -10.11 14.99 -6.03
N GLU A 213 -10.85 15.18 -4.92
CA GLU A 213 -12.10 15.96 -4.89
C GLU A 213 -11.88 17.46 -5.14
N ILE A 214 -10.73 18.01 -4.75
CA ILE A 214 -10.38 19.42 -5.03
C ILE A 214 -9.52 19.60 -6.28
N HIS A 215 -9.34 18.55 -7.09
CA HIS A 215 -8.54 18.56 -8.32
C HIS A 215 -7.07 19.00 -8.14
N ALA A 216 -6.42 18.62 -7.04
CA ALA A 216 -5.02 18.94 -6.73
C ALA A 216 -4.02 18.11 -7.56
N SER A 217 -3.96 18.35 -8.87
CA SER A 217 -3.14 17.58 -9.83
C SER A 217 -1.63 17.57 -9.51
N GLU A 218 -1.14 18.59 -8.81
CA GLU A 218 0.23 18.77 -8.34
C GLU A 218 0.66 17.72 -7.31
N LEU A 219 -0.29 16.96 -6.74
CA LEU A 219 -0.06 15.85 -5.81
C LEU A 219 0.06 14.49 -6.51
N ALA A 220 0.00 14.45 -7.84
CA ALA A 220 0.15 13.22 -8.61
C ALA A 220 1.42 12.42 -8.24
N PRO A 221 2.61 13.02 -8.03
CA PRO A 221 3.80 12.26 -7.64
C PRO A 221 3.64 11.52 -6.30
N GLU A 222 3.06 12.18 -5.30
CA GLU A 222 2.80 11.61 -3.97
C GLU A 222 1.79 10.48 -4.05
N LEU A 223 0.72 10.66 -4.82
CA LEU A 223 -0.31 9.63 -5.00
C LEU A 223 0.24 8.42 -5.75
N VAL A 224 1.07 8.62 -6.78
CA VAL A 224 1.77 7.52 -7.47
C VAL A 224 2.67 6.75 -6.51
N ALA A 225 3.43 7.45 -5.66
CA ALA A 225 4.25 6.79 -4.64
C ALA A 225 3.41 5.98 -3.64
N LEU A 226 2.25 6.50 -3.22
CA LEU A 226 1.34 5.82 -2.31
C LEU A 226 0.67 4.58 -2.90
N THR A 227 0.67 4.38 -4.22
CA THR A 227 0.19 3.12 -4.82
C THR A 227 0.97 1.89 -4.36
N GLN A 228 2.18 2.09 -3.83
CA GLN A 228 3.05 1.05 -3.27
C GLN A 228 2.98 0.99 -1.72
N CYS A 229 2.05 1.73 -1.09
CA CYS A 229 1.85 1.64 0.36
C CYS A 229 1.48 0.21 0.76
N PRO A 230 2.05 -0.36 1.84
CA PRO A 230 1.70 -1.70 2.33
C PRO A 230 0.23 -1.88 2.71
N HIS A 231 -0.44 -0.79 3.08
CA HIS A 231 -1.86 -0.81 3.41
C HIS A 231 -2.69 -0.85 2.10
N PRO A 232 -3.45 -1.94 1.84
CA PRO A 232 -4.10 -2.17 0.54
C PRO A 232 -5.15 -1.11 0.21
N ILE A 233 -5.92 -0.63 1.20
CA ILE A 233 -6.89 0.45 0.96
C ILE A 233 -6.22 1.78 0.65
N VAL A 234 -5.18 2.18 1.38
CA VAL A 234 -4.41 3.41 1.08
C VAL A 234 -3.89 3.36 -0.36
N ALA A 235 -3.31 2.23 -0.76
CA ALA A 235 -2.83 2.04 -2.13
C ALA A 235 -3.95 2.07 -3.17
N ALA A 236 -5.07 1.39 -2.91
CA ALA A 236 -6.23 1.37 -3.80
C ALA A 236 -6.85 2.76 -4.00
N VAL A 237 -7.01 3.50 -2.90
CA VAL A 237 -7.47 4.89 -2.90
C VAL A 237 -6.48 5.77 -3.67
N ALA A 238 -5.18 5.65 -3.41
CA ALA A 238 -4.16 6.43 -4.12
C ALA A 238 -4.15 6.16 -5.63
N LYS A 239 -4.32 4.89 -6.06
CA LYS A 239 -4.47 4.52 -7.47
C LYS A 239 -5.66 5.25 -8.11
N GLN A 240 -6.82 5.24 -7.48
CA GLN A 240 -8.03 5.88 -8.02
C GLN A 240 -7.96 7.41 -7.95
N ALA A 241 -7.43 7.97 -6.87
CA ALA A 241 -7.20 9.41 -6.72
C ALA A 241 -6.28 9.94 -7.83
N ALA A 242 -5.14 9.27 -8.06
CA ALA A 242 -4.21 9.64 -9.13
C ALA A 242 -4.87 9.56 -10.52
N ARG A 243 -5.67 8.52 -10.77
CA ARG A 243 -6.42 8.39 -12.03
C ARG A 243 -7.44 9.50 -12.25
N ARG A 244 -8.18 9.86 -11.21
CA ARG A 244 -9.15 10.98 -11.23
C ARG A 244 -8.47 12.33 -11.48
N LEU A 245 -7.21 12.46 -11.08
CA LEU A 245 -6.35 13.61 -11.40
C LEU A 245 -5.64 13.50 -12.78
N GLY A 246 -6.00 12.51 -13.60
CA GLY A 246 -5.51 12.36 -14.97
C GLY A 246 -4.21 11.56 -15.13
N VAL A 247 -3.71 10.91 -14.08
CA VAL A 247 -2.53 10.04 -14.18
C VAL A 247 -2.88 8.74 -14.91
N SER A 248 -2.04 8.30 -15.85
CA SER A 248 -2.28 7.09 -16.63
C SER A 248 -2.19 5.81 -15.80
N CYS A 249 -2.98 4.80 -16.18
CA CYS A 249 -2.94 3.48 -15.56
C CYS A 249 -1.56 2.80 -15.67
N THR A 250 -0.77 3.12 -16.69
CA THR A 250 0.61 2.63 -16.81
C THR A 250 1.50 3.08 -15.66
N LYS A 251 1.22 4.24 -15.04
CA LYS A 251 1.98 4.76 -13.91
C LYS A 251 1.41 4.32 -12.56
N THR A 252 0.09 4.26 -12.44
CA THR A 252 -0.57 3.92 -11.16
C THR A 252 -0.78 2.42 -10.98
N GLY A 253 -0.76 1.64 -12.07
CA GLY A 253 -1.29 0.27 -12.12
C GLY A 253 -2.83 0.23 -12.14
N SER A 254 -3.38 -0.97 -12.29
CA SER A 254 -4.83 -1.23 -12.17
C SER A 254 -5.25 -1.38 -10.71
N LEU A 255 -6.53 -1.15 -10.43
CA LEU A 255 -7.16 -1.54 -9.16
C LEU A 255 -7.18 -3.06 -8.99
N ASP A 256 -7.20 -3.81 -10.10
CA ASP A 256 -7.21 -5.28 -10.10
C ASP A 256 -5.96 -5.89 -9.44
N GLU A 257 -4.84 -5.16 -9.43
CA GLU A 257 -3.61 -5.61 -8.78
C GLU A 257 -3.79 -5.76 -7.26
N VAL A 258 -4.53 -4.82 -6.64
CA VAL A 258 -4.78 -4.80 -5.19
C VAL A 258 -6.10 -5.44 -4.82
N ALA A 259 -6.99 -5.67 -5.80
CA ALA A 259 -8.31 -6.27 -5.61
C ALA A 259 -8.32 -7.55 -4.74
N PRO A 260 -7.35 -8.48 -4.83
CA PRO A 260 -7.33 -9.66 -3.95
C PRO A 260 -7.30 -9.28 -2.46
N PHE A 261 -6.70 -8.14 -2.10
CA PHE A 261 -6.54 -7.70 -0.72
C PHE A 261 -7.73 -6.87 -0.20
N LEU A 262 -8.71 -6.59 -1.05
CA LEU A 262 -9.89 -5.78 -0.76
C LEU A 262 -11.14 -6.63 -0.65
N PHE A 263 -12.12 -6.13 0.10
CA PHE A 263 -13.48 -6.65 -0.03
C PHE A 263 -14.09 -6.20 -1.36
N GLU A 264 -14.93 -7.05 -1.93
CA GLU A 264 -15.58 -6.78 -3.22
C GLU A 264 -16.41 -5.49 -3.20
N ARG A 265 -17.07 -5.20 -2.07
CA ARG A 265 -17.81 -3.94 -1.86
C ARG A 265 -16.90 -2.72 -2.00
N ASP A 266 -15.75 -2.73 -1.34
CA ASP A 266 -14.80 -1.61 -1.39
C ASP A 266 -14.22 -1.42 -2.79
N ARG A 267 -13.89 -2.54 -3.46
CA ARG A 267 -13.44 -2.54 -4.85
C ARG A 267 -14.45 -1.84 -5.75
N MET A 268 -15.72 -2.26 -5.70
CA MET A 268 -16.80 -1.65 -6.50
C MET A 268 -17.01 -0.17 -6.18
N ARG A 269 -16.95 0.22 -4.90
CA ARG A 269 -17.10 1.62 -4.48
C ARG A 269 -15.97 2.51 -5.00
N LEU A 270 -14.73 2.07 -4.87
CA LEU A 270 -13.56 2.81 -5.38
C LEU A 270 -13.56 2.89 -6.91
N GLU A 271 -13.98 1.84 -7.60
CA GLU A 271 -14.09 1.83 -9.05
C GLU A 271 -15.18 2.78 -9.56
N ALA A 272 -16.33 2.85 -8.86
CA ALA A 272 -17.37 3.81 -9.18
C ALA A 272 -16.92 5.26 -8.93
N TRP A 273 -16.24 5.51 -7.81
CA TRP A 273 -15.71 6.82 -7.46
C TRP A 273 -14.66 7.32 -8.46
N GLY A 274 -13.66 6.48 -8.81
CA GLY A 274 -12.58 6.88 -9.72
C GLY A 274 -12.98 7.15 -11.18
N ARG A 275 -14.23 6.85 -11.56
CA ARG A 275 -14.80 7.16 -12.89
C ARG A 275 -15.49 8.52 -12.96
N GLY A 276 -15.93 9.06 -11.82
CA GLY A 276 -16.51 10.41 -11.75
C GLY A 276 -15.43 11.48 -11.82
#